data_AF-A0A426JIP6-F1
#
_entry.id   AF-A0A426JIP6-F1
#
_cell.length_a   1.000
_cell.length_b   1.000
_cell.length_c   1.000
_cell.angle_alpha   90.00
_cell.angle_beta   90.00
_cell.angle_gamma   90.00
#
_symmetry.space_group_name_H-M   'P 1'
#
loop_
_entity.id
_entity.type
_entity.pdbx_description
1 polymer ?
#
loop_
_entity_poly.entity_id
_entity_poly.type
_entity_poly.pdbx_seq_one_letter_code
_entity_poly.pdbx_strand_id
1 'polypeptide(L)'
;MAENLRAIPGELSGFGRLLDRNAGHLRKIGGWAERTASDTSGFTGLMVTLVPAVEAATALYGGTLDLAQAALKKVQADLADVVSDYEETERAIAAMFQKIQSELDEVKV
;
A
#
# COMPACT_ATOMS: atom_id res chain seq x y z
N MET A 1 22.39 -10.11 -5.60
CA MET A 1 21.52 -9.32 -6.51
C MET A 1 20.84 -8.17 -5.75
N ALA A 2 21.62 -7.28 -5.12
CA ALA A 2 21.08 -6.15 -4.34
C ALA A 2 21.92 -4.87 -4.48
N GLU A 3 22.81 -4.79 -5.48
CA GLU A 3 23.86 -3.76 -5.55
C GLU A 3 23.45 -2.44 -6.23
N ASN A 4 22.19 -2.26 -6.65
CA ASN A 4 21.78 -1.04 -7.36
C ASN A 4 20.33 -0.59 -7.10
N LEU A 5 19.73 -0.92 -5.95
CA LEU A 5 18.50 -0.27 -5.52
C LEU A 5 18.84 1.13 -4.97
N ARG A 6 19.04 2.09 -5.87
CA ARG A 6 19.04 3.51 -5.51
C ARG A 6 17.58 3.84 -5.18
N ALA A 7 17.27 3.99 -3.89
CA ALA A 7 15.95 4.40 -3.45
C ALA A 7 15.71 5.85 -3.90
N ILE A 8 15.11 6.03 -5.08
CA ILE A 8 14.74 7.35 -5.58
C ILE A 8 13.39 7.69 -4.95
N PRO A 9 13.29 8.74 -4.10
CA PRO A 9 12.04 9.08 -3.40
C PRO A 9 10.84 9.23 -4.34
N GLY A 10 11.07 9.77 -5.54
CA GLY A 10 10.07 9.87 -6.59
C GLY A 10 9.50 8.53 -7.06
N GLU A 11 10.33 7.49 -7.20
CA GLU A 11 9.90 6.15 -7.59
C GLU A 11 9.13 5.44 -6.46
N LEU A 12 9.59 5.59 -5.21
CA LEU A 12 8.90 5.06 -4.03
C LEU A 12 7.49 5.67 -3.88
N SER A 13 7.35 6.98 -4.10
CA SER A 13 6.04 7.65 -4.14
C SER A 13 5.13 7.10 -5.25
N GLY A 14 5.72 6.75 -6.41
CA GLY A 14 5.04 6.13 -7.54
C GLY A 14 4.49 4.75 -7.18
N PHE A 15 5.30 3.92 -6.53
CA PHE A 15 4.88 2.62 -6.01
C PHE A 15 3.77 2.75 -4.96
N GLY A 16 3.86 3.73 -4.05
CA GLY A 16 2.79 4.01 -3.09
C GLY A 16 1.43 4.28 -3.75
N ARG A 17 1.41 5.07 -4.83
CA ARG A 17 0.17 5.32 -5.61
C ARG A 17 -0.36 4.08 -6.35
N LEU A 18 0.52 3.19 -6.79
CA LEU A 18 0.11 1.92 -7.41
C LEU A 18 -0.50 0.97 -6.38
N LEU A 19 0.08 0.90 -5.17
CA LEU A 19 -0.45 0.11 -4.06
C LEU A 19 -1.85 0.58 -3.64
N ASP A 20 -2.05 1.90 -3.53
CA ASP A 20 -3.37 2.48 -3.22
C ASP A 20 -4.41 2.14 -4.29
N ARG A 21 -4.03 2.25 -5.57
CA ARG A 21 -4.90 1.89 -6.69
C ARG A 21 -5.28 0.42 -6.66
N ASN A 22 -4.31 -0.46 -6.40
CA ASN A 22 -4.53 -1.91 -6.30
C ASN A 22 -5.42 -2.26 -5.10
N ALA A 23 -5.22 -1.62 -3.95
CA ALA A 23 -6.10 -1.74 -2.79
C ALA A 23 -7.55 -1.35 -3.15
N GLY A 24 -7.74 -0.27 -3.91
CA GLY A 24 -9.04 0.15 -4.42
C GLY A 24 -9.69 -0.87 -5.37
N HIS A 25 -8.90 -1.58 -6.18
CA HIS A 25 -9.39 -2.65 -7.06
C HIS A 25 -9.84 -3.88 -6.27
N LEU A 26 -9.09 -4.31 -5.26
CA LEU A 26 -9.49 -5.43 -4.39
C LEU A 26 -10.84 -5.17 -3.72
N ARG A 27 -11.06 -3.95 -3.23
CA ARG A 27 -12.36 -3.55 -2.66
C ARG A 27 -13.52 -3.67 -3.65
N LYS A 28 -13.29 -3.26 -4.90
CA LYS A 28 -14.32 -3.35 -5.96
C LYS A 28 -14.63 -4.81 -6.31
N ILE A 29 -13.60 -5.66 -6.37
CA ILE A 29 -13.75 -7.10 -6.62
C ILE A 29 -14.54 -7.74 -5.48
N GLY A 30 -14.20 -7.45 -4.23
CA GLY A 30 -14.93 -7.96 -3.06
C GLY A 30 -16.40 -7.58 -3.09
N GLY A 31 -16.72 -6.31 -3.30
CA GLY A 31 -18.12 -5.87 -3.39
C GLY A 31 -18.87 -6.40 -4.62
N TRP A 32 -18.19 -6.78 -5.70
CA TRP A 32 -18.84 -7.46 -6.83
C TRP A 32 -19.08 -8.94 -6.52
N ALA A 33 -18.10 -9.62 -5.91
CA ALA A 33 -18.22 -11.02 -5.49
C ALA A 33 -19.32 -11.19 -4.43
N GLU A 34 -19.43 -10.29 -3.47
CA GLU A 34 -20.48 -10.33 -2.45
C GLU A 34 -21.88 -10.16 -3.07
N ARG A 35 -22.03 -9.31 -4.09
CA ARG A 35 -23.30 -9.12 -4.79
C ARG A 35 -23.67 -10.25 -5.75
N THR A 36 -22.68 -10.96 -6.30
CA THR A 36 -22.90 -11.94 -7.37
C THR A 36 -22.80 -13.38 -6.88
N ALA A 37 -21.81 -13.68 -6.01
CA ALA A 37 -21.57 -15.02 -5.49
C ALA A 37 -22.43 -15.36 -4.26
N SER A 38 -22.92 -14.35 -3.54
CA SER A 38 -23.85 -14.52 -2.42
C SER A 38 -25.33 -14.50 -2.83
N ASP A 39 -25.62 -14.36 -4.13
CA ASP A 39 -27.01 -14.34 -4.60
C ASP A 39 -27.61 -15.76 -4.52
N THR A 40 -28.30 -16.01 -3.41
CA THR A 40 -28.99 -17.27 -3.14
C THR A 40 -30.49 -17.19 -3.43
N SER A 41 -30.96 -16.12 -4.08
CA SER A 41 -32.39 -15.90 -4.37
C SER A 41 -33.05 -17.01 -5.20
N GLY A 42 -32.25 -17.77 -5.97
CA GLY A 42 -32.71 -18.94 -6.75
C GLY A 42 -32.70 -20.27 -6.00
N PHE A 43 -32.26 -20.31 -4.73
CA PHE A 43 -32.14 -21.57 -3.99
C PHE A 43 -33.53 -22.00 -3.49
N THR A 44 -33.96 -23.20 -3.88
CA THR A 44 -35.26 -23.77 -3.50
C THR A 44 -35.11 -25.20 -3.01
N GLY A 45 -36.03 -25.66 -2.16
CA GLY A 45 -36.03 -27.02 -1.62
C GLY A 45 -34.75 -27.34 -0.84
N LEU A 46 -34.11 -28.47 -1.17
CA LEU A 46 -32.89 -28.93 -0.49
C LEU A 46 -31.72 -27.94 -0.62
N MET A 47 -31.66 -27.15 -1.70
CA MET A 47 -30.57 -26.18 -1.91
C MET A 47 -30.58 -25.04 -0.88
N VAL A 48 -31.72 -24.70 -0.28
CA VAL A 48 -31.80 -23.67 0.78
C VAL A 48 -30.91 -24.02 1.98
N THR A 49 -30.71 -25.33 2.23
CA THR A 49 -29.82 -25.79 3.31
C THR A 49 -28.34 -25.43 3.09
N LEU A 50 -27.96 -25.11 1.85
CA LEU A 50 -26.59 -24.70 1.48
C LEU A 50 -26.36 -23.19 1.60
N VAL A 51 -27.40 -22.38 1.80
CA VAL A 51 -27.29 -20.91 1.93
C VAL A 51 -26.22 -20.51 2.96
N PRO A 52 -26.20 -21.07 4.20
CA PRO A 52 -25.18 -20.70 5.17
C PRO A 52 -23.75 -21.01 4.73
N ALA A 53 -23.56 -22.06 3.92
CA ALA A 53 -22.24 -22.42 3.40
C ALA A 53 -21.75 -21.41 2.34
N VAL A 54 -22.65 -20.93 1.48
CA VAL A 54 -22.36 -19.89 0.48
C VAL A 54 -22.06 -18.55 1.15
N GLU A 55 -22.83 -18.18 2.16
CA GLU A 55 -22.59 -16.99 2.97
C GLU A 55 -21.23 -17.07 3.68
N ALA A 56 -20.90 -18.21 4.28
CA ALA A 56 -19.60 -18.42 4.93
C ALA A 56 -18.43 -18.33 3.95
N ALA A 57 -18.56 -18.93 2.76
CA ALA A 57 -17.53 -18.84 1.71
C ALA A 57 -17.33 -17.40 1.22
N THR A 58 -18.43 -16.65 1.05
CA THR A 58 -18.40 -15.25 0.67
C THR A 58 -17.76 -14.38 1.75
N ALA A 59 -18.08 -14.63 3.02
CA ALA A 59 -17.48 -13.93 4.15
C ALA A 59 -15.97 -14.18 4.26
N LEU A 60 -15.51 -15.42 4.06
CA LEU A 60 -14.08 -15.76 4.01
C LEU A 60 -13.37 -15.05 2.86
N TYR A 61 -14.00 -15.01 1.68
CA TYR A 61 -13.47 -14.29 0.53
C TYR A 61 -13.35 -12.78 0.80
N GLY A 62 -14.39 -12.15 1.37
CA GLY A 62 -14.36 -10.76 1.79
C GLY A 62 -13.25 -10.48 2.80
N GLY A 63 -13.14 -11.31 3.84
CA GLY A 63 -12.10 -11.18 4.87
C GLY A 63 -10.68 -11.33 4.33
N THR A 64 -10.44 -12.21 3.36
CA THR A 64 -9.12 -12.31 2.71
C THR A 64 -8.77 -11.09 1.87
N LEU A 65 -9.75 -10.50 1.18
CA LEU A 65 -9.55 -9.26 0.42
C LEU A 65 -9.27 -8.07 1.35
N ASP A 66 -9.95 -7.97 2.49
CA ASP A 66 -9.69 -6.94 3.49
C ASP A 66 -8.28 -7.06 4.08
N LEU A 67 -7.83 -8.29 4.37
CA LEU A 67 -6.48 -8.55 4.85
C LEU A 67 -5.43 -8.16 3.81
N ALA A 68 -5.65 -8.51 2.54
CA ALA A 68 -4.78 -8.10 1.45
C ALA A 68 -4.74 -6.57 1.28
N GLN A 69 -5.90 -5.90 1.39
CA GLN A 69 -6.00 -4.44 1.34
C GLN A 69 -5.22 -3.80 2.50
N ALA A 70 -5.35 -4.32 3.71
CA ALA A 70 -4.64 -3.82 4.89
C ALA A 70 -3.12 -3.98 4.73
N ALA A 71 -2.66 -5.12 4.19
CA ALA A 71 -1.25 -5.35 3.91
C ALA A 71 -0.68 -4.35 2.89
N LEU A 72 -1.41 -4.09 1.80
CA LEU A 72 -1.00 -3.10 0.79
C LEU A 72 -0.92 -1.69 1.36
N LYS A 73 -1.88 -1.30 2.21
CA LYS A 73 -1.85 0.00 2.90
C LYS A 73 -0.70 0.12 3.89
N LYS A 74 -0.36 -0.97 4.58
CA LYS A 74 0.80 -0.99 5.49
C LYS A 74 2.08 -0.75 4.70
N VAL A 75 2.29 -1.48 3.60
CA VAL A 75 3.48 -1.29 2.75
C VAL A 75 3.53 0.13 2.17
N GLN A 76 2.39 0.71 1.81
CA GLN A 76 2.32 2.11 1.38
C GLN A 76 2.76 3.08 2.49
N ALA A 77 2.33 2.86 3.74
CA ALA A 77 2.75 3.68 4.87
C ALA A 77 4.25 3.55 5.13
N ASP A 78 4.76 2.32 5.16
CA ASP A 78 6.20 2.05 5.35
C ASP A 78 7.04 2.73 4.24
N LEU A 79 6.55 2.74 2.98
CA LEU A 79 7.19 3.46 1.88
C LEU A 79 7.20 4.97 2.08
N ALA A 80 6.12 5.54 2.62
CA ALA A 80 6.02 6.98 2.88
C ALA A 80 7.00 7.40 3.99
N ASP A 81 7.13 6.59 5.04
CA ASP A 81 8.10 6.83 6.12
C ASP A 81 9.53 6.79 5.59
N VAL A 82 9.88 5.79 4.78
CA VAL A 82 11.21 5.70 4.14
C VAL A 82 11.50 6.92 3.26
N VAL A 83 10.51 7.41 2.50
CA VAL A 83 10.67 8.63 1.70
C VAL A 83 10.96 9.84 2.59
N SER A 84 10.22 9.98 3.70
CA SER A 84 10.44 11.06 4.66
C SER A 84 11.85 11.02 5.26
N ASP A 85 12.32 9.84 5.67
CA ASP A 85 13.66 9.65 6.24
C ASP A 85 14.77 10.01 5.25
N TYR A 86 14.58 9.64 3.97
CA TYR A 86 15.52 10.00 2.90
C TYR A 86 15.57 11.51 2.69
N GLU A 87 14.42 12.17 2.62
CA GLU A 87 14.36 13.63 2.44
C GLU A 87 14.92 14.40 3.64
N GLU A 88 14.72 13.90 4.86
CA GLU A 88 15.29 14.49 6.08
C GLU A 88 16.82 14.35 6.09
N THR A 89 17.32 13.17 5.74
CA THR A 89 18.76 12.91 5.63
C THR A 89 19.41 13.79 4.58
N GLU A 90 18.77 13.95 3.41
CA GLU A 90 19.27 14.81 2.34
C GLU A 90 19.32 16.28 2.76
N ARG A 91 18.28 16.77 3.45
CA ARG A 91 18.26 18.12 4.03
C ARG A 91 19.37 18.33 5.07
N ALA A 92 19.61 17.36 5.94
CA ALA A 92 20.67 17.43 6.93
C ALA A 92 22.07 17.49 6.29
N ILE A 93 22.30 16.67 5.26
CA ILE A 93 23.55 16.68 4.50
C ILE A 93 23.74 18.02 3.78
N ALA A 94 22.70 18.54 3.12
CA ALA A 94 22.76 19.84 2.44
C ALA A 94 23.08 20.98 3.42
N ALA A 95 22.48 20.98 4.62
CA ALA A 95 22.77 21.95 5.66
C ALA A 95 24.22 21.87 6.17
N MET A 96 24.78 20.65 6.32
CA MET A 96 26.19 20.47 6.66
C MET A 96 27.11 21.03 5.58
N PHE A 97 26.84 20.75 4.30
CA PHE A 97 27.64 21.29 3.20
C PHE A 97 27.58 22.82 3.11
N GLN A 98 26.41 23.43 3.30
CA GLN A 98 26.27 24.89 3.35
C GLN A 98 27.06 25.51 4.50
N LYS A 99 27.07 24.86 5.66
CA LYS A 99 27.85 25.30 6.81
C LYS A 99 29.36 25.23 6.54
N ILE A 100 29.84 24.11 6.00
CA ILE A 100 31.24 23.94 5.60
C ILE A 100 31.63 25.00 4.56
N GLN A 101 30.78 25.26 3.57
CA GLN A 101 31.04 26.28 2.55
C GLN A 101 31.16 27.67 3.18
N SER A 102 30.27 28.01 4.12
CA SER A 102 30.28 29.31 4.80
C SER A 102 31.55 29.48 5.66
N GLU A 103 31.95 28.44 6.38
CA GLU A 103 33.21 28.42 7.16
C GLU A 103 34.45 28.55 6.25
N LEU A 104 34.43 27.91 5.07
CA LEU A 104 35.53 27.99 4.12
C LEU A 104 35.67 29.39 3.49
N ASP A 105 34.55 30.06 3.24
CA ASP A 105 34.51 31.42 2.72
C ASP A 105 34.98 32.45 3.77
N GLU A 106 34.70 32.25 5.06
CA GLU A 106 35.25 33.07 6.15
C GLU A 106 36.77 32.95 6.28
N VAL A 107 37.35 31.76 6.05
CA VAL A 107 38.80 31.51 6.16
C VAL A 107 39.59 32.05 4.96
N LYS A 108 38.92 32.34 3.84
CA LYS A 108 39.56 32.87 2.61
C LYS A 108 39.73 34.39 2.60
N VAL A 109 39.19 35.11 3.59
CA VAL A 109 39.35 36.56 3.81
C VAL A 109 40.49 36.82 4.79
#